data_AF-A0A0J1DH08-F1
#
_entry.id   AF-A0A0J1DH08-F1
#
_cell.length_a   1.000
_cell.length_b   1.000
_cell.length_c   1.000
_cell.angle_alpha   90.00
_cell.angle_beta   90.00
_cell.angle_gamma   90.00
#
_symmetry.space_group_name_H-M   'P 1'
#
loop_
_entity.id
_entity.type
_entity.pdbx_description
1 polymer ?
#
loop_
_entity_poly.entity_id
_entity_poly.type
_entity_poly.pdbx_seq_one_letter_code
_entity_poly.pdbx_strand_id
1 'polypeptide(L)'
;MRDDMLPDNEDTLKAHLKTLHRHLEDAGQVDDELEILLRQLDGDIKRVLEKRADDPDANTYGLASRSQEITARFAARHPTLEPALRQLGNILNNMGI
;
A
#
# COMPACT_ATOMS: atom_id res chain seq x y z
N MET A 1 12.29 -29.47 -0.55
CA MET A 1 12.69 -28.07 -0.79
C MET A 1 11.42 -27.27 -0.63
N ARG A 2 11.39 -26.29 0.29
CA ARG A 2 10.16 -25.59 0.69
C ARG A 2 9.74 -24.62 -0.42
N ASP A 3 8.50 -24.78 -0.85
CA ASP A 3 7.69 -23.98 -1.77
C ASP A 3 8.02 -22.48 -1.86
N ASP A 4 8.30 -22.06 -3.09
CA ASP A 4 8.08 -20.72 -3.67
C ASP A 4 6.64 -20.20 -3.43
N MET A 5 6.34 -19.68 -2.25
CA MET A 5 5.02 -19.06 -1.96
C MET A 5 5.12 -17.61 -1.47
N LEU A 6 5.93 -16.80 -2.16
CA LEU A 6 6.05 -15.35 -1.94
C LEU A 6 5.57 -14.42 -3.09
N PRO A 7 5.20 -14.86 -4.33
CA PRO A 7 4.73 -13.92 -5.35
C PRO A 7 3.27 -13.45 -5.16
N ASP A 8 2.43 -14.22 -4.46
CA ASP A 8 0.99 -13.94 -4.35
C ASP A 8 0.68 -12.62 -3.61
N ASN A 9 1.51 -12.26 -2.60
CA ASN A 9 1.33 -11.03 -1.84
C ASN A 9 1.66 -9.78 -2.67
N GLU A 10 2.65 -9.84 -3.56
CA GLU A 10 3.04 -8.72 -4.42
C GLU A 10 1.98 -8.42 -5.48
N ASP A 11 1.50 -9.45 -6.17
CA ASP A 11 0.42 -9.32 -7.14
C ASP A 11 -0.87 -8.86 -6.46
N THR A 12 -1.18 -9.39 -5.28
CA THR A 12 -2.30 -8.94 -4.45
C THR A 12 -2.17 -7.47 -4.05
N LEU A 13 -0.97 -7.02 -3.66
CA LEU A 13 -0.70 -5.63 -3.31
C LEU A 13 -0.89 -4.70 -4.52
N LYS A 14 -0.33 -5.06 -5.67
CA LYS A 14 -0.47 -4.30 -6.93
C LYS A 14 -1.94 -4.21 -7.35
N ALA A 15 -2.70 -5.29 -7.22
CA ALA A 15 -4.13 -5.30 -7.51
C ALA A 15 -4.92 -4.38 -6.57
N HIS A 16 -4.61 -4.40 -5.26
CA HIS A 16 -5.24 -3.51 -4.28
C HIS A 16 -4.89 -2.04 -4.52
N LEU A 17 -3.64 -1.71 -4.81
CA LEU A 17 -3.23 -0.35 -5.16
C LEU A 17 -3.97 0.17 -6.39
N LYS A 18 -4.06 -0.65 -7.44
CA LYS A 18 -4.81 -0.28 -8.66
C LYS A 18 -6.30 -0.04 -8.38
N THR A 19 -6.88 -0.86 -7.51
CA THR A 19 -8.28 -0.73 -7.09
C THR A 19 -8.49 0.53 -6.26
N LEU A 20 -7.60 0.81 -5.30
CA LEU A 20 -7.61 2.03 -4.51
C LEU A 20 -7.48 3.26 -5.41
N HIS A 21 -6.51 3.29 -6.33
CA HIS A 21 -6.34 4.40 -7.26
C HIS A 21 -7.60 4.68 -8.07
N ARG A 22 -8.25 3.62 -8.58
CA ARG A 22 -9.49 3.74 -9.33
C ARG A 22 -10.65 4.24 -8.47
N HIS A 23 -10.72 3.84 -7.20
CA HIS A 23 -11.69 4.39 -6.25
C HIS A 23 -11.45 5.87 -5.95
N LEU A 24 -10.19 6.32 -5.89
CA LEU A 24 -9.87 7.74 -5.71
C LEU A 24 -10.31 8.56 -6.94
N GLU A 25 -10.04 8.05 -8.14
CA GLU A 25 -10.45 8.66 -9.41
C GLU A 25 -11.97 8.73 -9.55
N ASP A 26 -12.69 7.68 -9.13
CA ASP A 26 -14.15 7.61 -9.15
C ASP A 26 -14.80 8.48 -8.07
N ALA A 27 -14.22 8.52 -6.87
CA ALA A 27 -14.74 9.32 -5.76
C ALA A 27 -14.71 10.82 -6.05
N GLY A 28 -13.89 11.30 -6.99
CA GLY A 28 -13.87 12.67 -7.52
C GLY A 28 -13.58 13.78 -6.50
N GLN A 29 -13.43 13.46 -5.22
CA GLN A 29 -13.34 14.40 -4.10
C GLN A 29 -12.22 14.03 -3.12
N VAL A 30 -11.17 13.36 -3.57
CA VAL A 30 -10.00 13.15 -2.72
C VAL A 30 -9.28 14.49 -2.60
N ASP A 31 -9.03 14.94 -1.37
CA ASP A 31 -8.30 16.18 -1.14
C ASP A 31 -6.89 16.12 -1.76
N ASP A 32 -6.39 17.22 -2.32
CA ASP A 32 -5.07 17.26 -2.98
C ASP A 32 -3.93 16.75 -2.08
N GLU A 33 -3.96 17.09 -0.80
CA GLU A 33 -2.98 16.61 0.19
C GLU A 33 -3.01 15.08 0.32
N LEU A 34 -4.22 14.51 0.37
CA LEU A 34 -4.42 13.09 0.50
C LEU A 34 -3.99 12.36 -0.76
N GLU A 35 -4.30 12.91 -1.95
CA GLU A 35 -3.83 12.38 -3.22
C GLU A 35 -2.28 12.34 -3.26
N ILE A 36 -1.63 13.42 -2.83
CA ILE A 36 -0.16 13.49 -2.77
C ILE A 36 0.40 12.42 -1.83
N LEU A 37 -0.16 12.26 -0.62
CA LEU A 37 0.28 11.26 0.35
C LEU A 37 0.13 9.83 -0.22
N LEU A 38 -0.96 9.58 -0.94
CA LEU A 38 -1.27 8.26 -1.47
C LEU A 38 -0.38 7.93 -2.69
N ARG A 39 -0.10 8.91 -3.56
CA ARG A 39 0.92 8.77 -4.62
C ARG A 39 2.32 8.54 -4.06
N GLN A 40 2.68 9.21 -2.97
CA GLN A 40 3.95 8.98 -2.29
C GLN A 40 4.03 7.54 -1.75
N LEU A 41 2.95 7.07 -1.10
CA LEU A 41 2.88 5.71 -0.60
C LEU A 41 2.99 4.67 -1.72
N ASP A 42 2.26 4.84 -2.82
CA ASP A 42 2.35 3.98 -4.00
C ASP A 42 3.78 3.93 -4.56
N GLY A 43 4.45 5.08 -4.64
CA GLY A 43 5.86 5.16 -5.06
C GLY A 43 6.82 4.45 -4.11
N ASP A 44 6.65 4.61 -2.80
CA ASP A 44 7.47 3.91 -1.81
C ASP A 44 7.24 2.39 -1.84
N ILE A 45 5.99 1.94 -1.97
CA ILE A 45 5.65 0.52 -2.15
C ILE A 45 6.34 -0.02 -3.40
N LYS A 46 6.23 0.65 -4.55
CA LYS A 46 6.89 0.22 -5.79
C LYS A 46 8.40 0.08 -5.62
N ARG A 47 9.07 1.07 -5.02
CA ARG A 47 10.52 0.96 -4.76
C ARG A 47 10.87 -0.21 -3.86
N VAL A 48 10.05 -0.47 -2.83
CA VAL A 48 10.23 -1.61 -1.93
C VAL A 48 10.07 -2.93 -2.66
N LEU A 49 9.06 -3.05 -3.53
CA LEU A 49 8.85 -4.25 -4.35
C LEU A 49 9.99 -4.45 -5.35
N GLU A 50 10.39 -3.39 -6.05
CA GLU A 50 11.54 -3.45 -6.97
C GLU A 50 12.82 -3.86 -6.24
N LYS A 51 13.03 -3.32 -5.03
CA LYS A 51 14.20 -3.66 -4.22
C LYS A 51 14.13 -5.09 -3.71
N ARG A 52 12.94 -5.61 -3.34
CA ARG A 52 12.76 -7.02 -2.96
C ARG A 52 12.93 -7.99 -4.12
N ALA A 53 12.57 -7.57 -5.34
CA ALA A 53 12.80 -8.36 -6.55
C ALA A 53 14.30 -8.53 -6.84
N ASP A 54 15.13 -7.54 -6.47
CA ASP A 54 16.60 -7.60 -6.57
C ASP A 54 17.25 -8.28 -5.35
N ASP A 55 16.78 -7.97 -4.14
CA ASP A 55 17.29 -8.46 -2.86
C ASP A 55 16.12 -8.80 -1.91
N PRO A 56 15.73 -10.08 -1.77
CA PRO A 56 14.55 -10.48 -0.98
C PRO A 56 14.70 -10.22 0.52
N ASP A 57 15.92 -10.08 1.01
CA ASP A 57 16.27 -9.74 2.40
C ASP A 57 16.38 -8.22 2.64
N ALA A 58 16.08 -7.39 1.62
CA ALA A 58 16.16 -5.95 1.73
C ALA A 58 15.23 -5.44 2.83
N ASN A 59 15.84 -4.88 3.85
CA ASN A 59 15.12 -4.36 5.00
C ASN A 59 14.36 -3.09 4.61
N THR A 60 13.04 -3.18 4.55
CA THR A 60 12.15 -2.11 4.10
C THR A 60 11.38 -1.52 5.27
N TYR A 61 12.09 -1.26 6.37
CA TYR A 61 11.53 -0.74 7.61
C TYR A 61 10.75 0.58 7.42
N GLY A 62 9.50 0.58 7.90
CA GLY A 62 8.71 1.80 8.11
C GLY A 62 7.62 2.04 7.07
N LEU A 63 7.46 1.14 6.09
CA LEU A 63 6.40 1.27 5.09
C LEU A 63 5.04 0.93 5.69
N ALA A 64 4.90 -0.11 6.53
CA ALA A 64 3.67 -0.37 7.27
C ALA A 64 3.29 0.83 8.15
N SER A 65 4.24 1.35 8.92
CA SER A 65 3.98 2.48 9.83
C SER A 65 3.47 3.70 9.08
N ARG A 66 4.11 4.05 7.96
CA ARG A 66 3.66 5.16 7.10
C ARG A 66 2.28 4.89 6.49
N SER A 67 2.03 3.67 6.05
CA SER A 67 0.74 3.27 5.48
C SER A 67 -0.39 3.34 6.50
N GLN A 68 -0.13 2.92 7.73
CA GLN A 68 -1.07 3.01 8.85
C GLN A 68 -1.35 4.48 9.21
N GLU A 69 -0.33 5.34 9.22
CA GLU A 69 -0.51 6.78 9.45
C GLU A 69 -1.39 7.42 8.36
N ILE A 70 -1.13 7.11 7.09
CA ILE A 70 -1.93 7.60 5.96
C ILE A 70 -3.37 7.06 6.07
N THR A 71 -3.53 5.78 6.40
CA THR A 71 -4.86 5.16 6.61
C THR A 71 -5.66 5.89 7.68
N ALA A 72 -5.04 6.23 8.81
CA ALA A 72 -5.71 6.96 9.89
C ALA A 72 -6.17 8.36 9.44
N ARG A 73 -5.35 9.07 8.66
CA ARG A 73 -5.72 10.38 8.10
C ARG A 73 -6.85 10.29 7.09
N PHE A 74 -6.82 9.27 6.22
CA PHE A 74 -7.88 9.01 5.27
C PHE A 74 -9.18 8.60 5.95
N ALA A 75 -9.14 7.75 6.98
CA ALA A 75 -10.34 7.32 7.70
C ALA A 75 -11.12 8.50 8.30
N ALA A 76 -10.41 9.54 8.75
CA ALA A 76 -11.02 10.75 9.29
C ALA A 76 -11.68 11.65 8.22
N ARG A 77 -11.16 11.68 6.99
CA ARG A 77 -11.66 12.56 5.90
C ARG A 77 -12.58 11.82 4.91
N HIS A 78 -12.25 10.58 4.61
CA HIS A 78 -12.88 9.69 3.63
C HIS A 78 -13.08 8.29 4.22
N PRO A 79 -14.08 8.11 5.12
CA PRO A 79 -14.34 6.82 5.76
C PRO A 79 -14.70 5.71 4.77
N THR A 80 -15.15 6.06 3.56
CA THR A 80 -15.41 5.12 2.45
C THR A 80 -14.14 4.43 1.94
N LEU A 81 -12.97 5.06 2.09
CA LEU A 81 -11.67 4.55 1.64
C LEU A 81 -10.91 3.83 2.76
N GLU A 82 -11.33 3.98 4.02
CA GLU A 82 -10.76 3.27 5.17
C GLU A 82 -10.58 1.76 4.92
N PRO A 83 -11.60 0.99 4.51
CA PRO A 83 -11.46 -0.45 4.37
C PRO A 83 -10.40 -0.85 3.34
N ALA A 84 -10.30 -0.12 2.23
CA ALA A 84 -9.32 -0.38 1.19
C ALA A 84 -7.87 -0.11 1.66
N LEU A 85 -7.66 1.02 2.35
CA LEU A 85 -6.35 1.39 2.90
C LEU A 85 -5.91 0.49 4.05
N ARG A 86 -6.86 0.08 4.90
CA ARG A 86 -6.61 -0.84 6.02
C ARG A 86 -6.18 -2.22 5.51
N GLN A 87 -6.82 -2.73 4.46
CA GLN A 87 -6.37 -3.96 3.78
C GLN A 87 -4.93 -3.80 3.26
N LEU A 88 -4.62 -2.67 2.63
CA LEU A 88 -3.28 -2.36 2.13
C LEU A 88 -2.23 -2.39 3.25
N GLY A 89 -2.49 -1.73 4.38
CA GLY A 89 -1.62 -1.76 5.55
C GLY A 89 -1.43 -3.16 6.15
N ASN A 90 -2.47 -3.99 6.14
CA ASN A 90 -2.37 -5.39 6.58
C ASN A 90 -1.49 -6.23 5.66
N ILE A 91 -1.61 -6.08 4.34
CA ILE A 91 -0.79 -6.79 3.35
C ILE A 91 0.69 -6.39 3.54
N LEU A 92 0.98 -5.11 3.72
CA LEU A 92 2.33 -4.60 4.00
C LEU A 92 2.90 -5.18 5.29
N ASN A 93 2.13 -5.15 6.37
CA ASN A 93 2.53 -5.73 7.65
C ASN A 93 2.75 -7.26 7.55
N ASN A 94 1.93 -7.97 6.78
CA ASN A 94 2.09 -9.41 6.54
C ASN A 94 3.36 -9.73 5.74
N MET A 95 3.82 -8.82 4.88
CA MET A 95 5.10 -8.92 4.18
C MET A 95 6.30 -8.53 5.06
N GLY A 96 6.06 -8.08 6.30
CA GLY A 96 7.09 -7.65 7.23
C GLY A 96 7.72 -6.30 6.87
N ILE A 97 6.93 -5.40 6.29
CA ILE A 97 7.35 -4.08 5.81
C ILE A 97 6.57 -2.96 6.46
#